data_AF-A0A973MTW1-F1
#
_entry.id   AF-A0A973MTW1-F1
#
_cell.length_a   1.000
_cell.length_b   1.000
_cell.length_c   1.000
_cell.angle_alpha   90.00
_cell.angle_beta   90.00
_cell.angle_gamma   90.00
#
_symmetry.space_group_name_H-M   'P 1'
#
loop_
_entity.id
_entity.type
_entity.pdbx_description
1 polymer ?
#
loop_
_entity_poly.entity_id
_entity_poly.type
_entity_poly.pdbx_seq_one_letter_code
_entity_poly.pdbx_strand_id
1 'polypeptide(L)'
;FGYQVQAEVVCERGTARIGDGHAMVTNMAGRWGGTIIQDYLERFADAYDREVQAWVDATRRGEVIGPSVWDGYAVAAVCEAGVKALEEGTRVPVELVDRPALYEVTRRPG
;
A
#
# COMPACT_ATOMS: atom_id res chain seq x y z
N PHE A 1 15.74 13.55 8.36
CA PHE A 1 15.29 12.16 8.13
C PHE A 1 14.18 12.25 7.09
N GLY A 2 14.29 11.58 5.95
CA GLY A 2 13.28 11.62 4.88
C GLY A 2 12.33 10.42 4.93
N TYR A 3 11.19 10.53 4.26
CA TYR A 3 10.22 9.45 4.14
C TYR A 3 10.27 8.86 2.72
N GLN A 4 10.53 7.55 2.62
CA GLN A 4 10.59 6.85 1.35
C GLN A 4 9.90 5.49 1.46
N VAL A 5 9.06 5.19 0.47
CA VAL A 5 8.43 3.87 0.29
C VAL A 5 8.95 3.29 -1.01
N GLN A 6 9.54 2.10 -0.92
CA GLN A 6 9.98 1.29 -2.05
C GLN A 6 9.24 -0.04 -2.03
N ALA A 7 8.93 -0.55 -3.21
CA ALA A 7 8.41 -1.90 -3.38
C ALA A 7 9.04 -2.53 -4.62
N GLU A 8 9.39 -3.81 -4.51
CA GLU A 8 9.95 -4.61 -5.59
C GLU A 8 9.20 -5.94 -5.67
N VAL A 9 8.78 -6.30 -6.87
CA VAL A 9 8.21 -7.61 -7.18
C VAL A 9 9.22 -8.35 -8.05
N VAL A 10 9.66 -9.52 -7.58
CA VAL A 10 10.58 -10.40 -8.32
C VAL A 10 9.77 -11.51 -8.97
N CYS A 11 9.77 -11.52 -10.30
CA CYS A 11 9.10 -12.53 -11.12
C CYS A 11 10.13 -13.41 -11.83
N GLU A 12 9.68 -14.55 -12.35
CA GLU A 12 10.54 -15.53 -13.05
C GLU A 12 11.35 -14.93 -14.21
N ARG A 13 10.88 -13.83 -14.81
CA ARG A 13 11.45 -13.22 -16.02
C ARG A 13 11.90 -11.78 -15.84
N GLY A 14 11.96 -11.28 -14.60
CA GLY A 14 12.40 -9.91 -14.31
C GLY A 14 11.82 -9.33 -13.03
N THR A 15 12.18 -8.10 -12.72
CA THR A 15 11.70 -7.38 -11.53
C THR A 15 10.94 -6.11 -11.92
N ALA A 16 9.94 -5.75 -11.12
CA ALA A 16 9.22 -4.49 -11.21
C ALA A 16 9.41 -3.72 -9.90
N ARG A 17 9.84 -2.46 -9.99
CA ARG A 17 10.16 -1.62 -8.82
C ARG A 17 9.43 -0.28 -8.89
N ILE A 18 9.00 0.19 -7.73
CA ILE A 18 8.51 1.56 -7.51
C ILE A 18 9.23 2.18 -6.31
N GLY A 19 9.23 3.51 -6.23
CA GLY A 19 9.80 4.23 -5.08
C GLY A 19 11.21 4.79 -5.28
N ASP A 20 11.83 4.55 -6.43
CA ASP A 20 13.11 5.13 -6.83
C ASP A 20 12.96 6.55 -7.42
N GLY A 21 11.91 7.27 -7.01
CA GLY A 21 11.36 8.48 -7.64
C GLY A 21 12.41 9.37 -8.31
N HIS A 22 12.36 9.46 -9.64
CA HIS A 22 13.17 10.41 -10.39
C HIS A 22 12.52 11.80 -10.31
N ALA A 23 12.59 12.42 -9.13
CA ALA A 23 12.43 13.86 -9.00
C ALA A 23 13.58 14.58 -9.74
N MET A 24 13.54 15.91 -9.79
CA MET A 24 14.64 16.70 -10.35
C MET A 24 15.96 16.29 -9.70
N VAL A 25 16.89 15.80 -10.53
CA VAL A 25 18.25 15.46 -10.11
C VAL A 25 19.14 16.66 -10.38
N THR A 26 19.91 17.08 -9.38
CA THR A 26 20.90 18.14 -9.53
C THR A 26 22.29 17.53 -9.62
N ASN A 27 23.12 18.08 -10.53
CA ASN A 27 24.53 17.76 -10.63
C ASN A 27 25.33 19.05 -10.56
N MET A 28 25.88 19.35 -9.38
CA MET A 28 26.66 20.56 -9.14
C MET A 28 27.66 20.35 -8.01
N ALA A 29 28.80 21.03 -8.09
CA ALA A 29 29.84 21.03 -7.05
C ALA A 29 30.28 19.63 -6.59
N GLY A 30 30.38 18.66 -7.51
CA GLY A 30 30.77 17.29 -7.19
C GLY A 30 29.69 16.46 -6.46
N ARG A 31 28.44 16.93 -6.45
CA ARG A 31 27.31 16.23 -5.84
C ARG A 31 26.28 15.85 -6.89
N TRP A 32 25.70 14.67 -6.74
CA TRP A 32 24.63 14.14 -7.58
C TRP A 32 23.51 13.59 -6.68
N GLY A 33 22.27 14.00 -6.92
CA GLY A 33 21.12 13.52 -6.15
C GLY A 33 19.84 14.33 -6.39
N GLY A 34 18.74 13.89 -5.77
CA GLY A 34 17.43 14.55 -5.82
C GLY A 34 16.84 14.76 -4.42
N THR A 35 15.69 15.41 -4.36
CA THR A 35 14.97 15.66 -3.09
C THR A 35 14.25 14.40 -2.62
N ILE A 36 14.48 14.00 -1.38
CA ILE A 36 13.64 13.01 -0.68
C ILE A 36 12.61 13.80 0.13
N ILE A 37 11.33 13.55 -0.14
CA ILE A 37 10.22 14.16 0.58
C ILE A 37 10.35 13.84 2.08
N GLN A 38 10.14 14.84 2.94
CA GLN A 38 10.32 14.66 4.38
C GLN A 38 9.05 14.13 5.07
N ASP A 39 7.87 14.34 4.48
CA ASP A 39 6.57 14.00 5.07
C ASP A 39 5.80 12.97 4.21
N TYR A 40 5.24 11.96 4.86
CA TYR A 40 4.38 10.96 4.21
C TYR A 40 3.10 11.59 3.65
N LEU A 41 2.60 12.65 4.29
CA LEU A 41 1.41 13.37 3.81
C LEU A 41 1.68 14.01 2.45
N GLU A 42 2.83 14.66 2.28
CA GLU A 42 3.25 15.20 0.98
C GLU A 42 3.50 14.10 -0.05
N ARG A 43 4.06 12.96 0.39
CA ARG A 43 4.35 11.82 -0.49
C ARG A 43 3.10 11.15 -1.07
N PHE A 44 2.00 11.16 -0.33
CA PHE A 44 0.75 10.46 -0.65
C PHE A 44 -0.47 11.38 -0.82
N ALA A 45 -0.30 12.71 -0.83
CA ALA A 45 -1.39 13.67 -1.00
C ALA A 45 -2.30 13.31 -2.19
N ASP A 46 -1.72 13.10 -3.36
CA ASP A 46 -2.42 12.65 -4.58
C ASP A 46 -3.24 11.37 -4.38
N ALA A 47 -2.73 10.42 -3.58
CA ALA A 47 -3.41 9.16 -3.33
C ALA A 47 -4.63 9.36 -2.42
N TYR A 48 -4.47 10.15 -1.35
CA TYR A 48 -5.56 10.51 -0.44
C TYR A 48 -6.66 11.29 -1.16
N ASP A 49 -6.29 12.28 -1.98
CA ASP A 49 -7.26 13.06 -2.76
C ASP A 49 -8.08 12.18 -3.71
N ARG A 50 -7.40 11.26 -4.42
CA ARG A 50 -8.07 10.31 -5.32
C ARG A 50 -8.95 9.32 -4.57
N GLU A 51 -8.50 8.81 -3.43
CA GLU A 51 -9.25 7.88 -2.59
C GLU A 51 -10.57 8.52 -2.12
N VAL A 52 -10.49 9.71 -1.52
CA VAL A 52 -11.67 10.44 -1.02
C VAL A 52 -12.62 10.80 -2.17
N GLN A 53 -12.10 11.28 -3.30
CA GLN A 53 -12.93 11.62 -4.45
C GLN A 53 -13.65 10.39 -5.01
N ALA A 54 -12.95 9.26 -5.13
CA ALA A 54 -13.53 8.01 -5.61
C ALA A 54 -14.66 7.52 -4.68
N TRP A 55 -14.45 7.61 -3.36
CA TRP A 55 -15.46 7.27 -2.37
C TRP A 55 -16.71 8.15 -2.47
N VAL A 56 -16.54 9.47 -2.61
CA VAL A 56 -17.67 10.41 -2.79
C VAL A 56 -18.45 10.08 -4.05
N ASP A 57 -17.77 9.83 -5.17
CA ASP A 57 -18.41 9.55 -6.45
C ASP A 57 -19.16 8.21 -6.45
N ALA A 58 -18.61 7.17 -5.80
CA ALA A 58 -19.29 5.89 -5.62
C ALA A 58 -20.51 6.02 -4.72
N THR A 59 -20.38 6.73 -3.60
CA THR A 59 -21.49 6.96 -2.66
C THR A 59 -22.66 7.67 -3.36
N ARG A 60 -22.37 8.65 -4.24
CA ARG A 60 -23.39 9.32 -5.06
C ARG A 60 -24.13 8.39 -6.03
N ARG A 61 -23.49 7.29 -6.45
CA ARG A 61 -24.09 6.24 -7.29
C ARG A 61 -24.76 5.13 -6.46
N GLY A 62 -24.71 5.19 -5.13
CA GLY A 62 -25.18 4.12 -4.25
C GLY A 62 -24.25 2.89 -4.23
N GLU A 63 -23.00 3.06 -4.63
CA GLU A 63 -21.98 2.02 -4.69
C GLU A 63 -21.04 2.14 -3.48
N VAL A 64 -20.45 1.02 -3.07
CA VAL A 64 -19.35 0.96 -2.10
C VAL A 64 -18.13 0.44 -2.84
N ILE A 65 -17.03 1.22 -2.83
CA ILE A 65 -15.76 0.86 -3.45
C ILE A 65 -14.61 1.07 -2.46
N GLY A 66 -13.46 0.46 -2.75
CA GLY A 66 -12.26 0.55 -1.93
C GLY A 66 -12.11 -0.62 -0.95
N PRO A 67 -11.11 -0.55 -0.05
CA PRO A 67 -10.90 -1.56 0.98
C PRO A 67 -12.14 -1.73 1.86
N SER A 68 -12.53 -2.98 2.08
CA SER A 68 -13.68 -3.37 2.88
C SER A 68 -13.29 -3.66 4.33
N VAL A 69 -14.30 -3.90 5.18
CA VAL A 69 -14.08 -4.36 6.56
C VAL A 69 -13.27 -5.65 6.61
N TRP A 70 -13.45 -6.54 5.63
CA TRP A 70 -12.65 -7.76 5.52
C TRP A 70 -11.16 -7.47 5.34
N ASP A 71 -10.82 -6.49 4.51
CA ASP A 71 -9.43 -6.11 4.26
C ASP A 71 -8.81 -5.52 5.55
N GLY A 72 -9.59 -4.75 6.32
CA GLY A 72 -9.20 -4.29 7.66
C GLY A 72 -8.98 -5.43 8.67
N TYR A 73 -9.86 -6.43 8.68
CA TYR A 73 -9.69 -7.64 9.50
C TYR A 73 -8.41 -8.39 9.15
N ALA A 74 -8.14 -8.60 7.85
CA ALA A 74 -6.95 -9.30 7.40
C ALA A 74 -5.66 -8.55 7.80
N VAL A 75 -5.65 -7.23 7.71
CA VAL A 75 -4.53 -6.39 8.20
C VAL A 75 -4.32 -6.61 9.70
N ALA A 76 -5.40 -6.57 10.50
CA ALA A 76 -5.30 -6.75 11.95
C ALA A 76 -4.71 -8.12 12.32
N ALA A 77 -5.17 -9.20 11.68
CA ALA A 77 -4.67 -10.55 11.91
C ALA A 77 -3.18 -10.71 11.52
N VAL A 78 -2.77 -10.09 10.40
CA VAL A 78 -1.36 -10.07 9.99
C VAL A 78 -0.50 -9.28 10.98
N CYS A 79 -0.98 -8.13 11.45
CA CYS A 79 -0.27 -7.32 12.45
C CYS A 79 -0.10 -8.08 13.76
N GLU A 80 -1.14 -8.76 14.25
CA GLU A 80 -1.08 -9.58 15.46
C GLU A 80 -0.02 -10.69 15.34
N ALA A 81 -0.05 -11.45 14.24
CA ALA A 81 0.95 -12.49 13.98
C ALA A 81 2.38 -11.91 13.88
N GLY A 82 2.52 -10.73 13.29
CA GLY A 82 3.80 -10.02 13.17
C GLY A 82 4.37 -9.58 14.51
N VAL A 83 3.54 -9.03 15.41
CA VAL A 83 3.94 -8.67 16.79
C VAL A 83 4.38 -9.93 17.55
N LYS A 84 3.59 -11.01 17.46
CA LYS A 84 3.94 -12.27 18.11
C LYS A 84 5.27 -12.85 17.60
N ALA A 85 5.49 -12.84 16.28
CA ALA A 85 6.75 -13.29 15.69
C ALA A 85 7.95 -12.45 16.15
N LEU A 86 7.77 -11.13 16.32
CA LEU A 86 8.80 -10.24 16.84
C LEU A 86 9.15 -10.56 18.30
N GLU A 87 8.15 -10.83 19.14
CA GLU A 87 8.33 -11.14 20.56
C GLU A 87 8.95 -12.53 20.78
N GLU A 88 8.51 -13.53 20.02
CA GLU A 88 8.96 -14.91 20.17
C GLU A 88 10.26 -15.21 19.39
N GLY A 89 10.59 -14.39 18.39
CA GLY A 89 11.76 -14.61 17.52
C GLY A 89 11.61 -15.85 16.63
N THR A 90 10.39 -16.35 16.44
CA THR A 90 10.11 -17.54 15.63
C THR A 90 9.09 -17.24 14.53
N ARG A 91 8.96 -18.18 13.59
CA ARG A 91 7.95 -18.09 12.53
C ARG A 91 6.56 -18.35 13.12
N VAL A 92 5.68 -17.37 13.01
CA VAL A 92 4.27 -17.48 13.39
C VAL A 92 3.41 -17.51 12.12
N PRO A 93 2.48 -18.47 11.96
CA PRO A 93 1.52 -18.47 10.86
C PRO A 93 0.47 -17.37 11.05
N VAL A 94 0.04 -16.76 9.94
CA VAL A 94 -1.13 -15.89 9.92
C VAL A 94 -2.37 -16.77 9.73
N GLU A 95 -3.29 -16.74 10.70
CA GLU A 95 -4.56 -17.45 10.61
C GLU A 95 -5.68 -16.46 10.28
N LEU A 96 -6.36 -16.70 9.16
CA LEU A 96 -7.50 -15.91 8.71
C LEU A 96 -8.73 -16.82 8.72
N VAL A 97 -9.89 -16.28 9.12
CA VAL A 97 -11.16 -16.96 8.84
C VAL A 97 -11.44 -16.96 7.33
N ASP A 98 -12.41 -17.76 6.90
CA ASP A 98 -12.85 -17.73 5.50
C ASP A 98 -13.47 -16.35 5.18
N ARG A 99 -13.09 -15.79 4.02
CA ARG A 99 -13.67 -14.53 3.55
C ARG A 99 -15.16 -14.73 3.29
N PRO A 100 -16.05 -14.02 4.01
CA PRO A 100 -17.48 -14.14 3.77
C PRO A 100 -17.86 -13.71 2.34
N ALA A 101 -18.84 -14.39 1.75
CA ALA A 101 -19.36 -14.08 0.41
C ALA A 101 -19.78 -12.61 0.23
N LEU A 102 -20.20 -11.95 1.32
CA LEU A 102 -20.50 -10.51 1.35
C LEU A 102 -19.35 -9.64 0.84
N TYR A 103 -18.10 -10.06 1.04
CA TYR A 103 -16.90 -9.30 0.69
C TYR A 103 -16.21 -9.84 -0.56
N GLU A 104 -16.78 -10.81 -1.26
CA GLU A 104 -16.20 -11.29 -2.52
C GLU A 104 -16.30 -10.21 -3.60
N VAL A 105 -15.18 -9.92 -4.26
CA VAL A 105 -15.18 -9.02 -5.41
C VAL A 105 -15.84 -9.76 -6.58
N THR A 106 -17.12 -9.46 -6.85
CA THR A 106 -17.79 -10.03 -8.03
C THR A 106 -17.14 -9.48 -9.30
N ARG A 107 -16.19 -10.22 -9.87
CA ARG A 107 -15.65 -9.92 -11.20
C ARG A 107 -16.79 -10.07 -12.20
N ARG A 108 -17.29 -8.96 -12.77
CA ARG A 108 -18.16 -9.07 -13.96
C ARG A 108 -17.33 -9.65 -15.11
N PRO A 109 -17.82 -10.67 -15.83
CA PRO A 109 -17.17 -11.11 -17.07
C PRO A 109 -17.25 -9.95 -18.08
N GLY A 110 -16.13 -9.65 -18.72
CA GLY A 110 -16.01 -8.68 -19.81
C GLY A 110 -16.40 -9.26 -21.16
#